data_AF-A0A0B1TKV9-F1
#
_entry.id   AF-A0A0B1TKV9-F1
#
_cell.length_a   1.000
_cell.length_b   1.000
_cell.length_c   1.000
_cell.angle_alpha   90.00
_cell.angle_beta   90.00
_cell.angle_gamma   90.00
#
_symmetry.space_group_name_H-M   'P 1'
#
loop_
_entity.id
_entity.type
_entity.pdbx_description
1 polymer ?
#
loop_
_entity_poly.entity_id
_entity_poly.type
_entity_poly.pdbx_seq_one_letter_code
_entity_poly.pdbx_strand_id
1 'polypeptide(L)' 'MDPLWKADDQKLAAIIIFVVAFIGFLGNLLVATSTQRFPSMQNSFGILLASQSTAETVLCAIFAFYFSPMVFL' A
#
# COMPACT_ATOMS: atom_id res chain seq x y z
N MET A 1 -12.09 31.14 8.63
CA MET A 1 -10.68 30.90 8.97
C MET A 1 -10.56 29.54 9.63
N ASP A 2 -10.50 28.51 8.82
CA ASP A 2 -9.94 27.21 9.16
C ASP A 2 -8.50 27.41 9.66
N PRO A 3 -8.09 26.75 10.76
CA PRO A 3 -6.81 27.02 11.39
C PRO A 3 -5.67 26.48 10.53
N LEU A 4 -4.67 27.32 10.24
CA LEU A 4 -3.45 26.99 9.48
C LEU A 4 -2.83 25.64 9.94
N TRP A 5 -2.80 25.39 11.24
CA TRP A 5 -2.34 24.15 11.87
C TRP A 5 -2.96 22.87 11.27
N LYS A 6 -4.24 22.91 10.87
CA LYS A 6 -4.93 21.74 10.31
C LYS A 6 -4.40 21.35 8.94
N ALA A 7 -3.95 22.33 8.14
CA ALA A 7 -3.36 22.06 6.83
C ALA A 7 -1.98 21.40 6.95
N ASP A 8 -1.15 21.81 7.92
CA ASP A 8 0.15 21.18 8.18
C ASP A 8 -0.01 19.74 8.68
N ASP A 9 -0.94 19.49 9.61
CA ASP A 9 -1.28 18.15 10.09
C ASP A 9 -1.74 17.22 8.96
N GLN A 10 -2.55 17.73 8.02
CA GLN A 10 -3.02 16.97 6.86
C GLN A 10 -1.87 16.58 5.93
N LYS A 11 -0.92 17.50 5.69
CA LYS A 11 0.27 17.22 4.88
C LYS A 11 1.16 16.18 5.57
N LEU A 12 1.38 16.32 6.88
CA LEU A 12 2.12 15.32 7.67
C LEU A 12 1.46 13.93 7.56
N ALA A 13 0.14 13.85 7.76
CA ALA A 13 -0.61 12.61 7.62
C ALA A 13 -0.48 12.01 6.22
N ALA A 14 -0.56 12.83 5.17
CA ALA A 14 -0.40 12.38 3.79
C ALA A 14 1.00 11.81 3.49
N ILE A 15 2.06 12.41 4.06
CA ILE A 15 3.43 11.87 3.97
C ILE A 15 3.52 10.51 4.68
N ILE A 16 2.96 10.39 5.89
CA ILE A 16 2.99 9.13 6.65
C ILE A 16 2.24 8.03 5.89
N ILE A 17 1.04 8.34 5.40
CA ILE A 17 0.23 7.41 4.59
C ILE A 17 0.99 7.00 3.33
N PHE A 18 1.65 7.94 2.66
CA PHE A 18 2.47 7.64 1.48
C PHE A 18 3.59 6.64 1.79
N VAL A 19 4.37 6.90 2.84
CA VAL A 19 5.51 6.04 3.20
C VAL A 19 5.04 4.64 3.59
N VAL A 20 4.00 4.54 4.42
CA VAL A 20 3.43 3.25 4.84
C VAL A 20 2.86 2.49 3.66
N ALA A 21 2.05 3.15 2.83
CA ALA A 21 1.43 2.53 1.66
C ALA A 21 2.48 2.13 0.61
N PHE A 22 3.55 2.92 0.42
CA PHE A 22 4.61 2.58 -0.53
C PHE A 22 5.42 1.37 -0.09
N ILE A 23 5.77 1.27 1.20
CA ILE A 23 6.43 0.09 1.75
C ILE A 23 5.51 -1.13 1.65
N GLY A 24 4.23 -0.98 2.01
CA GLY A 24 3.21 -2.02 1.88
C GLY A 24 3.02 -2.49 0.44
N PHE A 25 3.04 -1.57 -0.52
CA PHE A 25 2.98 -1.88 -1.96
C PHE A 25 4.14 -2.78 -2.40
N LEU A 26 5.38 -2.39 -2.08
CA LEU A 26 6.58 -3.15 -2.45
C LEU A 26 6.61 -4.53 -1.78
N GLY A 27 6.32 -4.59 -0.47
CA GLY A 27 6.31 -5.85 0.28
C GLY A 27 5.27 -6.83 -0.25
N ASN A 28 4.05 -6.37 -0.49
CA ASN A 28 3.00 -7.22 -1.01
C ASN A 28 3.24 -7.62 -2.47
N LEU A 29 3.83 -6.73 -3.28
CA LEU A 29 4.21 -7.10 -4.65
C LEU A 29 5.28 -8.20 -4.66
N LEU A 30 6.26 -8.14 -3.75
CA LEU A 30 7.27 -9.19 -3.59
C LEU A 30 6.65 -10.51 -3.13
N VAL A 31 5.70 -10.49 -2.20
CA VAL A 31 5.01 -11.69 -1.74
C VAL A 31 4.17 -12.30 -2.87
N ALA A 32 3.35 -11.50 -3.55
CA ALA A 32 2.53 -11.96 -4.67
C ALA A 32 3.38 -12.61 -5.78
N THR A 33 4.52 -12.01 -6.12
CA THR A 33 5.45 -12.57 -7.13
C THR A 33 6.20 -13.79 -6.63
N SER A 34 6.69 -13.78 -5.39
CA SER A 34 7.43 -14.90 -4.80
C SER A 34 6.56 -16.15 -4.68
N THR A 35 5.32 -16.01 -4.25
CA THR A 35 4.38 -17.13 -4.13
C THR A 35 4.06 -17.79 -5.47
N GLN A 36 4.11 -17.05 -6.58
CA GLN A 36 3.97 -17.62 -7.93
C GLN A 36 5.24 -18.33 -8.41
N ARG A 37 6.42 -17.92 -7.91
CA ARG A 37 7.73 -18.43 -8.33
C ARG A 37 8.20 -19.65 -7.55
N PHE A 38 7.82 -19.78 -6.28
CA PHE A 38 8.20 -20.92 -5.45
C PHE A 38 7.19 -22.06 -5.55
N PRO A 39 7.55 -23.23 -6.15
CA PRO A 39 6.63 -24.36 -6.28
C PRO A 39 6.20 -24.93 -4.92
N SER A 40 7.00 -24.75 -3.85
CA SER A 40 6.60 -25.13 -2.48
C SER A 40 5.41 -24.33 -1.94
N MET A 41 5.10 -23.16 -2.53
CA MET A 41 3.97 -22.33 -2.16
C MET A 41 2.76 -22.47 -3.09
N GLN A 42 2.79 -23.36 -4.09
CA GLN A 42 1.63 -23.62 -4.96
C GLN A 42 0.59 -24.55 -4.33
N ASN A 43 0.35 -24.40 -3.02
CA ASN A 43 -0.70 -25.06 -2.27
C ASN A 43 -1.81 -24.06 -1.93
N SER A 44 -2.97 -24.54 -1.44
CA SER A 44 -4.12 -23.69 -1.08
C SER A 44 -3.76 -22.51 -0.18
N PHE A 45 -2.82 -22.68 0.76
CA PHE A 45 -2.35 -21.61 1.63
C PHE A 45 -1.56 -20.53 0.88
N GLY A 46 -0.69 -20.92 -0.05
CA GLY A 46 0.06 -19.94 -0.84
C GLY A 46 -0.85 -19.22 -1.84
N ILE A 47 -1.82 -19.91 -2.45
CA ILE A 47 -2.82 -19.22 -3.30
C ILE A 47 -3.61 -18.18 -2.49
N LEU A 48 -4.01 -18.52 -1.27
CA LEU A 48 -4.67 -17.57 -0.36
C LEU A 48 -3.76 -16.38 -0.03
N LEU A 49 -2.50 -16.64 0.34
CA LEU A 49 -1.51 -15.59 0.60
C LEU A 49 -1.30 -14.67 -0.61
N ALA A 50 -1.19 -15.24 -1.82
CA ALA A 50 -1.04 -14.47 -3.04
C ALA A 50 -2.26 -13.60 -3.32
N SER A 51 -3.47 -14.12 -3.10
CA SER A 51 -4.71 -13.35 -3.26
C SER A 51 -4.78 -12.21 -2.26
N GLN A 52 -4.48 -12.47 -0.99
CA GLN A 52 -4.48 -11.45 0.06
C GLN A 52 -3.45 -10.36 -0.24
N SER A 53 -2.24 -10.78 -0.61
CA SER A 53 -1.16 -9.86 -0.92
C SER A 53 -1.46 -9.03 -2.16
N THR A 54 -2.08 -9.61 -3.20
CA THR A 54 -2.52 -8.87 -4.39
C THR A 54 -3.56 -7.79 -4.02
N ALA A 55 -4.52 -8.10 -3.16
CA ALA A 55 -5.51 -7.12 -2.71
C ALA A 55 -4.86 -5.96 -1.94
N GLU A 56 -3.92 -6.26 -1.05
CA GLU A 56 -3.13 -5.27 -0.31
C GLU A 56 -2.24 -4.42 -1.24
N THR A 57 -1.61 -5.02 -2.26
CA THR A 57 -0.85 -4.28 -3.28
C THR A 57 -1.73 -3.24 -3.97
N VAL A 58 -2.95 -3.61 -4.38
CA VAL A 58 -3.88 -2.67 -5.03
C VAL A 58 -4.32 -1.58 -4.06
N LEU A 59 -4.66 -1.92 -2.82
CA LEU A 59 -5.07 -0.96 -1.80
C LEU A 59 -3.94 0.05 -1.52
N CYS A 60 -2.74 -0.44 -1.27
CA CYS A 60 -1.55 0.36 -1.04
C CYS A 60 -1.20 1.25 -2.25
N ALA A 61 -1.37 0.75 -3.47
CA ALA A 61 -1.20 1.57 -4.68
C ALA A 61 -2.19 2.74 -4.73
N ILE A 62 -3.46 2.50 -4.40
CA ILE A 62 -4.48 3.57 -4.36
C ILE A 62 -4.10 4.62 -3.31
N PHE A 63 -3.68 4.21 -2.11
CA PHE A 63 -3.28 5.15 -1.07
C PHE A 63 -2.02 5.96 -1.43
N ALA A 64 -1.00 5.30 -2.00
CA ALA A 64 0.26 5.94 -2.34
C ALA A 64 0.14 6.86 -3.58
N PHE A 65 -0.54 6.42 -4.63
CA PHE A 65 -0.54 7.11 -5.94
C PHE A 65 -1.80 7.93 -6.22
N TYR A 66 -2.88 7.74 -5.45
CA TYR A 66 -4.13 8.51 -5.61
C TYR A 66 -4.45 9.35 -4.38
N PHE A 67 -4.57 8.73 -3.20
CA PHE A 67 -5.02 9.45 -2.00
C PHE A 67 -4.00 10.45 -1.48
N SER A 68 -2.73 10.05 -1.32
CA SER A 68 -1.68 10.95 -0.83
C SER A 68 -1.43 12.17 -1.73
N PRO A 69 -1.21 12.05 -3.06
CA PRO A 69 -0.98 13.20 -3.92
C PRO A 69 -2.19 14.15 -4.01
N MET A 70 -3.42 13.64 -3.86
CA MET A 70 -4.63 14.46 -3.83
C MET A 70 -4.66 15.43 -2.64
N VAL A 71 -3.94 15.16 -1.55
CA VAL A 71 -3.83 16.07 -0.39
C VAL A 71 -2.81 17.19 -0.63
N PHE A 72 -1.89 17.00 -1.58
CA PHE A 72 -0.87 18.01 -1.94
C PHE A 72 -1.29 18.87 -3.14
N LEU A 73 -2.35 18.49 -3.86
CA LEU A 73 -2.97 19.25 -4.94
C LEU A 73 -3.95 20.29 -4.37
#